data_AF-A0A7C2DM55-F1
#
_entry.id   AF-A0A7C2DM55-F1
#
_cell.length_a   1.000
_cell.length_b   1.000
_cell.length_c   1.000
_cell.angle_alpha   90.00
_cell.angle_beta   90.00
_cell.angle_gamma   90.00
#
_symmetry.space_group_name_H-M   'P 1'
#
loop_
_entity.id
_entity.type
_entity.pdbx_description
1 polymer ?
#
loop_
_entity_poly.entity_id
_entity_poly.type
_entity_poly.pdbx_seq_one_letter_code
_entity_poly.pdbx_strand_id
1 'polypeptide(L)' 'MPLVLYIVHLVIALALVGIILLQGPKGEGLGAIGGSARLFHGPRPRETLLTRITTGFSIAFVLTASVLAFWR' A
#
# COMPACT_ATOMS: atom_id res chain seq x y z
N MET A 1 -25.19 -1.41 -14.62
CA MET A 1 -23.73 -1.21 -14.50
C MET A 1 -23.39 0.21 -14.94
N PRO A 2 -23.49 1.20 -14.05
CA PRO A 2 -23.16 2.57 -14.42
C PRO A 2 -21.65 2.64 -14.73
N LEU A 3 -21.32 2.79 -16.01
CA LEU A 3 -19.95 2.92 -16.55
C LEU A 3 -19.08 3.89 -15.72
N VAL A 4 -19.72 4.92 -15.18
CA VAL A 4 -19.13 5.93 -14.29
C VAL A 4 -18.45 5.33 -13.06
N LEU A 5 -19.04 4.29 -12.42
CA LEU A 5 -18.44 3.65 -11.24
C LEU A 5 -17.15 2.91 -11.60
N TYR A 6 -17.10 2.27 -12.77
CA TYR A 6 -15.89 1.56 -13.23
C TYR A 6 -14.75 2.53 -13.55
N ILE A 7 -15.05 3.66 -14.19
CA ILE A 7 -14.05 4.69 -14.52
C ILE A 7 -13.44 5.27 -13.24
N VAL A 8 -14.28 5.62 -12.26
CA VAL A 8 -13.81 6.17 -10.97
C VAL A 8 -12.92 5.17 -10.24
N HIS A 9 -13.31 3.89 -10.22
CA HIS A 9 -12.49 2.86 -9.59
C HIS A 9 -11.13 2.66 -10.27
N LEU A 10 -11.12 2.65 -11.62
CA LEU A 10 -9.89 2.49 -12.40
C LEU A 10 -8.89 3.62 -12.11
N VAL A 11 -9.36 4.86 -12.01
CA VAL A 11 -8.53 6.04 -11.69
C VAL A 11 -7.94 5.92 -10.28
N ILE A 12 -8.74 5.51 -9.29
CA ILE A 12 -8.28 5.32 -7.91
C ILE A 12 -7.23 4.20 -7.83
N ALA A 13 -7.45 3.09 -8.54
CA ALA A 13 -6.52 1.97 -8.58
C ALA A 13 -5.17 2.37 -9.19
N LEU A 14 -5.17 3.08 -10.33
CA LEU A 14 -3.95 3.56 -10.98
C LEU A 14 -3.17 4.54 -10.08
N ALA A 15 -3.86 5.45 -9.40
CA ALA A 15 -3.23 6.38 -8.46
C ALA A 15 -2.53 5.66 -7.30
N LEU A 16 -3.17 4.61 -6.74
CA LEU A 16 -2.59 3.82 -5.65
C LEU A 16 -1.35 3.04 -6.08
N VAL A 17 -1.38 2.42 -7.27
CA VAL A 17 -0.21 1.75 -7.83
C VAL A 17 0.95 2.74 -8.01
N GLY A 18 0.68 3.94 -8.52
CA GLY A 18 1.69 5.01 -8.63
C GLY A 18 2.30 5.41 -7.28
N ILE A 19 1.49 5.55 -6.23
CA ILE A 19 1.95 5.85 -4.87
C ILE A 19 2.79 4.71 -4.28
N ILE A 20 2.42 3.45 -4.56
CA ILE A 20 3.17 2.28 -4.09
C ILE A 20 4.53 2.19 -4.79
N LEU A 21 4.60 2.47 -6.09
CA LEU A 21 5.87 2.49 -6.83
C LEU A 21 6.81 3.61 -6.36
N LEU A 22 6.26 4.72 -5.86
CA LEU A 22 7.04 5.79 -5.25
C LEU A 22 7.67 5.39 -3.91
N GLN A 23 7.19 4.32 -3.28
CA GLN A 23 7.81 3.80 -2.06
C GLN A 23 9.06 3.02 -2.43
N GLY A 24 10.22 3.53 -2.02
CA GLY A 24 11.50 2.86 -2.25
C GLY A 24 11.52 1.42 -1.69
N PRO A 25 12.37 0.54 -2.26
CA PRO A 25 12.48 -0.84 -1.81
C PRO A 25 12.91 -0.89 -0.33
N LYS A 26 12.04 -1.44 0.51
CA LYS A 26 12.31 -1.63 1.95
C LYS A 26 13.14 -2.90 2.13
N GLY A 27 14.37 -2.76 2.60
CA GLY A 27 15.31 -3.86 2.82
C GLY A 27 14.98 -4.77 4.01
N GLU A 28 13.81 -4.63 4.62
CA GLU A 28 13.45 -5.30 5.87
C GLU A 28 12.98 -6.76 5.68
N GLY A 29 12.54 -7.13 4.46
CA GLY A 29 11.73 -8.33 4.22
C GLY A 29 12.39 -9.68 4.55
N LEU A 30 13.62 -9.94 4.07
CA LEU A 30 14.29 -11.24 4.29
C LEU A 30 15.25 -11.24 5.48
N GLY A 31 15.87 -10.10 5.79
CA GLY A 31 16.76 -9.96 6.95
C GLY A 31 16.00 -10.08 8.28
N ALA A 32 14.71 -9.71 8.32
CA ALA A 32 13.91 -9.71 9.55
C ALA A 32 13.42 -11.09 9.95
N ILE A 33 13.31 -12.01 8.99
CA ILE A 33 12.86 -13.38 9.23
C ILE A 33 13.92 -14.18 10.00
N GLY A 34 15.22 -13.84 9.87
CA GLY A 34 16.34 -14.51 10.57
C GLY A 34 16.65 -13.99 11.97
N GLY A 35 15.78 -13.18 12.60
CA GLY A 35 15.99 -12.66 13.96
C GLY A 35 17.13 -11.65 14.13
N SER A 36 17.84 -11.30 13.05
CA SER A 36 19.07 -10.50 13.05
C SER A 36 18.98 -9.21 12.20
N ALA A 37 17.79 -8.82 11.74
CA ALA A 37 17.58 -7.55 10.99
C ALA A 37 17.82 -6.26 11.77
N ARG A 38 18.02 -6.30 13.09
CA ARG A 38 18.22 -5.06 13.85
C ARG A 38 19.55 -4.36 13.54
N LEU A 39 20.43 -4.93 12.72
CA LEU A 39 21.84 -4.50 12.72
C LEU A 39 22.29 -3.50 11.66
N PHE A 40 21.55 -3.19 10.59
CA PHE A 40 22.12 -2.32 9.53
C PHE A 40 21.38 -1.01 9.25
N HIS A 41 20.07 -0.94 9.48
CA HIS A 41 19.35 0.33 9.39
C HIS A 41 18.19 0.31 10.38
N GLY A 42 18.35 0.96 11.54
CA GLY A 42 17.21 1.24 12.42
C GLY A 42 16.15 2.05 11.66
N PRO A 43 14.85 1.84 11.92
CA PRO A 43 13.78 2.49 11.17
C PRO A 43 13.98 4.00 11.18
N ARG A 44 14.26 4.59 10.01
CA ARG A 44 14.33 6.05 9.93
C ARG A 44 12.92 6.58 10.18
N PRO A 45 12.75 7.62 11.02
CA PRO A 45 11.42 8.13 11.38
C PRO A 45 10.53 8.44 10.18
N ARG A 46 11.13 8.83 9.05
CA ARG A 46 10.47 9.17 7.79
C ARG A 46 9.88 7.94 7.09
N GLU A 47 10.60 6.83 7.10
CA GLU A 47 10.20 5.57 6.46
C GLU A 47 9.06 4.90 7.23
N THR A 48 9.09 4.96 8.57
CA THR A 48 8.00 4.44 9.41
C THR A 48 6.70 5.22 9.25
N LEU A 49 6.76 6.55 9.13
CA LEU A 49 5.58 7.39 8.91
C LEU A 49 4.95 7.14 7.53
N LEU A 50 5.76 7.13 6.47
CA LEU A 50 5.29 6.82 5.10
C LEU A 50 4.70 5.41 5.01
N THR A 51 5.30 4.45 5.72
CA THR A 51 4.77 3.08 5.79
C THR A 51 3.41 3.04 6.49
N ARG A 52 3.25 3.72 7.64
CA ARG A 52 1.95 3.78 8.34
C ARG A 52 0.85 4.41 7.49
N ILE A 53 1.15 5.52 6.83
CA ILE A 53 0.20 6.21 5.94
C ILE A 53 -0.19 5.28 4.78
N THR A 54 0.80 4.64 4.15
CA THR A 54 0.53 3.67 3.08
C THR A 54 -0.32 2.51 3.56
N THR A 55 -0.01 1.92 4.71
CA THR A 55 -0.79 0.79 5.24
C THR A 55 -2.25 1.19 5.44
N GLY A 56 -2.50 2.39 5.95
CA GLY A 56 -3.85 2.94 6.06
C GLY A 56 -4.55 3.10 4.70
N PHE A 57 -3.85 3.70 3.71
CA PHE A 57 -4.37 3.84 2.34
C PHE A 57 -4.61 2.50 1.65
N SER A 58 -3.73 1.51 1.88
CA SER A 58 -3.84 0.17 1.31
C SER A 58 -5.05 -0.58 1.87
N ILE A 59 -5.32 -0.47 3.17
CA ILE A 59 -6.51 -1.07 3.80
C ILE A 59 -7.78 -0.41 3.25
N ALA A 60 -7.79 0.92 3.16
CA ALA A 60 -8.92 1.66 2.59
C ALA A 60 -9.21 1.23 1.15
N PHE A 61 -8.18 1.07 0.32
CA PHE A 61 -8.32 0.58 -1.06
C PHE A 61 -8.92 -0.82 -1.12
N VAL A 62 -8.42 -1.76 -0.32
CA VAL A 62 -8.95 -3.14 -0.28
C VAL A 62 -10.41 -3.16 0.13
N LEU A 63 -10.81 -2.33 1.10
CA LEU A 63 -12.21 -2.19 1.51
C LEU A 63 -13.07 -1.62 0.37
N THR A 64 -12.63 -0.55 -0.30
CA THR A 64 -13.35 0.02 -1.45
C THR A 64 -13.46 -0.97 -2.62
N ALA A 65 -12.39 -1.72 -2.91
CA ALA A 65 -12.38 -2.76 -3.93
C ALA A 65 -13.33 -3.92 -3.57
N SER A 66 -13.34 -4.34 -2.31
CA SER A 66 -14.23 -5.40 -1.81
C SER A 66 -15.69 -4.98 -1.93
N VAL A 67 -16.02 -3.74 -1.53
CA VAL A 67 -17.38 -3.20 -1.68
C VAL A 67 -17.81 -3.14 -3.14
N LEU A 68 -16.95 -2.67 -4.05
CA LEU A 68 -17.28 -2.64 -5.47
C LEU A 68 -17.42 -4.05 -6.09
N ALA A 69 -16.62 -5.01 -5.62
CA ALA A 69 -16.67 -6.39 -6.08
C ALA A 69 -17.93 -7.14 -5.60
N PHE A 70 -18.34 -6.93 -4.34
CA PHE A 70 -19.52 -7.57 -3.75
C PHE A 70 -20.84 -6.89 -4.13
N TRP A 71 -20.81 -5.61 -4.49
CA TRP A 71 -22.00 -4.85 -4.90
C TRP A 71 -22.32 -5.00 -6.41
N ARG A 72 -21.67 -5.96 -7.07
CA ARG A 72 -21.90 -6.38 -8.46
C ARG A 72 -22.83 -7.60 -8.50
#